data_AF-A0A945B0W4-F1
#
_entry.id   AF-A0A945B0W4-F1
#
_cell.length_a   1.000
_cell.length_b   1.000
_cell.length_c   1.000
_cell.angle_alpha   90.00
_cell.angle_beta   90.00
_cell.angle_gamma   90.00
#
_symmetry.space_group_name_H-M   'P 1'
#
loop_
_entity.id
_entity.type
_entity.pdbx_description
1 polymer ?
#
loop_
_entity_poly.entity_id
_entity_poly.type
_entity_poly.pdbx_seq_one_letter_code
_entity_poly.pdbx_strand_id
1 'polypeptide(L)'
;MSDLLSSFSANSIQADQSFARRATDNKPQTVTEMTPAQQQKASMNVSILESAAVIIGVKDEPLSLVLNSAIERINEYLAPELGENAIQKGVDSGLDVSPEATAERIASLSTSFYAAFKEQHPGEDEATVLTSFIETISSGIEKGFGEARDILEGLDVLEGGIASDIDQTFELVQEKLAAFEAMILDMNEFTESEEMLDA
;
A
#
# COMPACT_ATOMS: atom_id res chain seq x y z
N MET A 1 37.09 19.68 -52.73
CA MET A 1 36.30 20.10 -51.56
C MET A 1 36.63 19.08 -50.49
N SER A 2 37.60 19.39 -49.62
CA SER A 2 37.35 20.03 -48.32
C SER A 2 36.60 19.05 -47.41
N ASP A 3 37.07 18.60 -46.26
CA ASP A 3 38.19 18.98 -45.41
C ASP A 3 38.26 17.95 -44.25
N LEU A 4 39.46 17.78 -43.67
CA LEU A 4 39.74 17.52 -42.24
C LEU A 4 39.02 16.32 -41.57
N LEU A 5 39.67 15.25 -41.11
CA LEU A 5 40.64 15.24 -40.00
C LEU A 5 41.37 13.88 -39.98
N SER A 6 42.69 13.89 -40.02
CA SER A 6 43.55 12.76 -39.67
C SER A 6 44.83 13.32 -39.08
N SER A 7 45.09 13.05 -37.79
CA SER A 7 46.40 12.61 -37.31
C SER A 7 46.43 12.47 -35.79
N PHE A 8 46.79 11.27 -35.38
CA PHE A 8 47.48 10.89 -34.14
C PHE A 8 48.41 11.96 -33.55
N SER A 9 48.48 12.02 -32.22
CA SER A 9 49.76 11.81 -31.50
C SER A 9 49.51 11.57 -30.02
N ALA A 10 50.00 10.42 -29.53
CA ALA A 10 50.24 10.18 -28.12
C ALA A 10 51.38 11.08 -27.63
N ASN A 11 51.33 11.52 -26.37
CA ASN A 11 52.51 11.98 -25.66
C ASN A 11 52.39 11.64 -24.17
N SER A 12 53.21 10.68 -23.75
CA SER A 12 53.60 10.45 -22.36
C SER A 12 54.75 11.40 -22.01
N ILE A 13 54.85 11.86 -20.75
CA ILE A 13 56.07 11.99 -19.91
C ILE A 13 55.72 12.80 -18.63
N GLN A 14 55.78 12.07 -17.51
CA GLN A 14 56.38 12.37 -16.19
C GLN A 14 56.03 13.63 -15.37
N ALA A 15 55.44 13.32 -14.21
CA ALA A 15 55.84 13.70 -12.84
C ALA A 15 56.29 15.13 -12.55
N ASP A 16 55.42 15.87 -11.85
CA ASP A 16 55.83 16.85 -10.86
C ASP A 16 55.19 16.49 -9.51
N GLN A 17 56.02 16.20 -8.51
CA GLN A 17 55.62 16.05 -7.13
C GLN A 17 55.80 17.41 -6.43
N SER A 18 54.69 18.10 -6.16
CA SER A 18 54.67 19.19 -5.19
C SER A 18 53.50 19.01 -4.21
N PHE A 19 53.82 18.37 -3.09
CA PHE A 19 53.31 18.56 -1.74
C PHE A 19 51.96 19.29 -1.52
N ALA A 20 51.03 18.51 -0.95
CA ALA A 20 50.17 18.85 0.19
C ALA A 20 49.24 20.06 0.09
N ARG A 21 47.93 19.76 -0.04
CA ARG A 21 46.82 20.08 0.90
C ARG A 21 45.50 20.16 0.14
N ARG A 22 44.54 19.30 0.50
CA ARG A 22 43.19 19.66 1.02
C ARG A 22 42.23 18.49 0.80
N ALA A 23 41.72 17.99 1.92
CA ALA A 23 40.68 16.99 1.99
C ALA A 23 39.30 17.60 1.67
N THR A 24 38.41 16.72 1.21
CA THR A 24 36.93 16.76 1.26
C THR A 24 36.20 17.85 0.47
N ASP A 25 35.74 17.50 -0.74
CA ASP A 25 34.55 18.11 -1.34
C ASP A 25 33.31 17.30 -0.89
N ASN A 26 32.71 17.74 0.22
CA ASN A 26 31.36 17.38 0.60
C ASN A 26 30.48 18.59 0.27
N LYS A 27 29.64 18.47 -0.76
CA LYS A 27 28.77 19.55 -1.24
C LYS A 27 27.59 19.69 -0.26
N PRO A 28 27.41 20.83 0.43
CA PRO A 28 26.28 20.99 1.35
C PRO A 28 24.98 21.09 0.56
N GLN A 29 24.00 20.27 0.94
CA GLN A 29 22.63 20.37 0.47
C GLN A 29 22.05 21.73 0.86
N THR A 30 21.49 22.42 -0.11
CA THR A 30 20.74 23.67 0.06
C THR A 30 19.54 23.38 0.95
N VAL A 31 19.57 23.85 2.18
CA VAL A 31 18.40 23.87 3.06
C VAL A 31 17.40 24.83 2.41
N THR A 32 16.24 24.33 1.99
CA THR A 32 15.17 25.16 1.45
C THR A 32 14.76 26.18 2.51
N GLU A 33 15.16 27.45 2.34
CA GLU A 33 14.73 28.54 3.22
C GLU A 33 13.20 28.66 3.13
N MET A 34 12.53 28.45 4.27
CA MET A 34 11.08 28.61 4.36
C MET A 34 10.70 30.03 3.96
N THR A 35 9.69 30.17 3.09
CA THR A 35 9.17 31.49 2.74
C THR A 35 8.60 32.21 3.96
N PRO A 36 8.57 33.55 4.01
CA PRO A 36 7.99 34.30 5.13
C PRO A 36 6.54 33.89 5.47
N ALA A 37 5.75 33.46 4.47
CA ALA A 37 4.40 32.96 4.67
C ALA A 37 4.37 31.56 5.33
N GLN A 38 5.32 30.68 4.99
CA GLN A 38 5.49 29.39 5.67
C GLN A 38 6.00 29.56 7.10
N GLN A 39 6.90 30.51 7.34
CA GLN A 39 7.35 30.86 8.69
C GLN A 39 6.20 31.43 9.54
N GLN A 40 5.35 32.27 8.96
CA GLN A 40 4.16 32.79 9.63
C GLN A 40 3.13 31.68 9.94
N LYS A 41 2.88 30.76 9.01
CA LYS A 41 2.02 29.59 9.27
C LYS A 41 2.61 28.69 10.35
N ALA A 42 3.90 28.40 10.29
CA ALA A 42 4.58 27.60 11.30
C ALA A 42 4.52 28.29 12.68
N SER A 43 4.79 29.59 12.76
CA SER A 43 4.67 30.34 14.01
C SER A 43 3.24 30.38 14.55
N MET A 44 2.25 30.47 13.66
CA MET A 44 0.84 30.47 14.05
C MET A 44 0.41 29.09 14.56
N ASN A 45 0.84 28.02 13.90
CA ASN A 45 0.59 26.65 14.35
C ASN A 45 1.24 26.39 15.71
N VAL A 46 2.46 26.87 15.93
CA VAL A 46 3.15 26.78 17.24
C VAL A 46 2.42 27.58 18.31
N SER A 47 2.00 28.82 18.03
CA SER A 47 1.23 29.63 18.99
C SER A 47 -0.15 29.03 19.30
N ILE A 48 -0.80 28.39 18.32
CA ILE A 48 -2.05 27.65 18.54
C ILE A 48 -1.80 26.46 19.47
N LEU A 49 -0.75 25.68 19.22
CA LEU A 49 -0.32 24.56 20.09
C LEU A 49 0.03 25.03 21.52
N GLU A 50 0.79 26.11 21.66
CA GLU A 50 1.16 26.68 22.96
C GLU A 50 -0.06 27.23 23.71
N SER A 51 -0.98 27.91 23.01
CA SER A 51 -2.21 28.41 23.61
C SER A 51 -3.17 27.30 24.04
N ALA A 52 -3.24 26.20 23.28
CA ALA A 52 -3.99 25.01 23.62
C ALA A 52 -3.41 24.30 24.87
N ALA A 53 -2.09 24.34 25.04
CA ALA A 53 -1.40 23.80 26.22
C ALA A 53 -1.61 24.66 27.50
N VAL A 54 -1.92 25.96 27.36
CA VAL A 54 -2.07 26.89 28.50
C VAL A 54 -3.49 26.94 29.07
N ILE A 55 -4.52 26.55 28.31
CA ILE A 55 -5.93 26.76 28.70
C ILE A 55 -6.51 25.65 29.58
N ILE A 56 -5.98 24.43 29.63
CA ILE A 56 -6.58 23.36 30.46
C ILE A 56 -5.48 22.51 31.09
N GLY A 57 -5.46 22.46 32.43
CA GLY A 57 -4.51 21.71 33.24
C GLY A 57 -4.68 20.19 33.16
N VAL A 58 -4.60 19.62 31.96
CA VAL A 58 -4.54 18.18 31.74
C VAL A 58 -3.30 17.89 30.92
N LYS A 59 -2.30 17.33 31.59
CA LYS A 59 -0.94 17.16 31.04
C LYS A 59 -0.83 16.08 29.96
N ASP A 60 -1.92 15.38 29.63
CA ASP A 60 -1.93 14.26 28.66
C ASP A 60 -3.14 14.27 27.68
N GLU A 61 -4.07 15.22 27.79
CA GLU A 61 -5.29 15.23 26.96
C GLU A 61 -5.23 15.98 25.61
N PRO A 62 -4.42 17.04 25.41
CA PRO A 62 -4.52 17.81 24.16
C PRO A 62 -4.26 16.98 22.91
N LEU A 63 -3.26 16.09 22.95
CA LEU A 63 -2.94 15.17 21.85
C LEU A 63 -4.02 14.11 21.65
N SER A 64 -4.56 13.59 22.75
CA SER A 64 -5.66 12.60 22.73
C SER A 64 -6.94 13.20 22.16
N LEU A 65 -7.25 14.46 22.48
CA LEU A 65 -8.38 15.20 21.92
C LEU A 65 -8.21 15.46 20.42
N VAL A 66 -7.00 15.82 19.99
CA VAL A 66 -6.68 15.96 18.55
C VAL A 66 -6.81 14.62 17.82
N LEU A 67 -6.31 13.54 18.40
CA LEU A 67 -6.42 12.19 17.84
C LEU A 67 -7.89 11.74 17.77
N ASN A 68 -8.66 11.93 18.84
CA ASN A 68 -10.09 11.60 18.85
C ASN A 68 -10.85 12.41 17.81
N SER A 69 -10.56 13.71 17.69
CA SER A 69 -11.17 14.56 16.66
C SER A 69 -10.80 14.09 15.25
N ALA A 70 -9.57 13.65 15.02
CA ALA A 70 -9.17 13.04 13.74
C ALA A 70 -9.94 11.74 13.47
N ILE A 71 -10.06 10.85 14.45
CA ILE A 71 -10.82 9.59 14.33
C ILE A 71 -12.31 9.85 14.07
N GLU A 72 -12.91 10.83 14.73
CA GLU A 72 -14.31 11.24 14.50
C GLU A 72 -14.51 11.70 13.05
N ARG A 73 -13.61 12.54 12.54
CA ARG A 73 -13.69 13.05 11.15
C ARG A 73 -13.43 11.96 10.12
N ILE A 74 -12.54 11.01 10.41
CA ILE A 74 -12.33 9.82 9.58
C ILE A 74 -13.59 8.95 9.58
N ASN A 75 -14.19 8.67 10.74
CA ASN A 75 -15.44 7.90 10.84
C ASN A 75 -16.59 8.59 10.10
N GLU A 76 -16.70 9.92 10.16
CA GLU A 76 -17.71 10.68 9.41
C GLU A 76 -17.53 10.51 7.89
N TYR A 77 -16.28 10.53 7.41
CA TYR A 77 -15.97 10.33 6.00
C TYR A 77 -16.23 8.89 5.53
N LEU A 78 -15.93 7.90 6.39
CA LEU A 78 -16.07 6.48 6.07
C LEU A 78 -17.49 5.93 6.31
N ALA A 79 -18.35 6.64 7.03
CA ALA A 79 -19.69 6.19 7.42
C ALA A 79 -20.58 5.74 6.25
N PRO A 80 -20.59 6.39 5.07
CA PRO A 80 -21.41 5.95 3.94
C PRO A 80 -21.08 4.54 3.46
N GLU A 81 -19.81 4.13 3.57
CA GLU A 81 -19.32 2.84 3.06
C GLU A 81 -19.25 1.79 4.16
N LEU A 82 -18.78 2.15 5.36
CA LEU A 82 -18.46 1.21 6.43
C LEU A 82 -19.43 1.29 7.63
N GLY A 83 -20.36 2.24 7.61
CA GLY A 83 -21.28 2.52 8.71
C GLY A 83 -20.65 3.37 9.82
N GLU A 84 -21.50 3.87 10.72
CA GLU A 84 -21.05 4.75 11.81
C GLU A 84 -20.03 4.07 12.72
N ASN A 85 -18.99 4.84 13.11
CA ASN A 85 -17.95 4.42 14.04
C ASN A 85 -17.19 3.15 13.60
N ALA A 86 -17.02 2.94 12.30
CA ALA A 86 -16.34 1.75 11.75
C ALA A 86 -14.96 1.51 12.36
N ILE A 87 -14.15 2.56 12.52
CA ILE A 87 -12.80 2.45 13.10
C ILE A 87 -12.88 2.00 14.56
N GLN A 88 -13.78 2.62 15.35
CA GLN A 88 -13.94 2.27 16.76
C GLN A 88 -14.47 0.85 16.94
N LYS A 89 -15.44 0.43 16.12
CA LYS A 89 -15.96 -0.95 16.13
C LYS A 89 -14.87 -1.97 15.80
N GLY A 90 -13.99 -1.66 14.85
CA GLY A 90 -12.84 -2.50 14.54
C GLY A 90 -11.92 -2.67 15.76
N VAL A 91 -11.55 -1.58 16.41
CA VAL A 91 -10.72 -1.59 17.62
C VAL A 91 -11.41 -2.33 18.78
N ASP A 92 -12.67 -2.00 19.08
CA ASP A 92 -13.45 -2.57 20.19
C ASP A 92 -13.69 -4.07 20.04
N SER A 93 -13.83 -4.54 18.81
CA SER A 93 -13.99 -5.97 18.52
C SER A 93 -12.68 -6.75 18.62
N GLY A 94 -11.54 -6.07 18.80
CA GLY A 94 -10.23 -6.69 18.74
C GLY A 94 -9.93 -7.26 17.35
N LEU A 95 -10.43 -6.59 16.30
CA LEU A 95 -10.24 -7.04 14.92
C LEU A 95 -8.75 -7.12 14.60
N ASP A 96 -8.30 -8.32 14.22
CA ASP A 96 -6.95 -8.53 13.75
C ASP A 96 -6.79 -7.94 12.35
N VAL A 97 -6.01 -6.86 12.26
CA VAL A 97 -5.70 -6.14 11.02
C VAL A 97 -4.28 -6.43 10.52
N SER A 98 -3.64 -7.50 11.01
CA SER A 98 -2.41 -8.02 10.42
C SER A 98 -2.59 -8.31 8.92
N PRO A 99 -1.50 -8.32 8.13
CA PRO A 99 -1.56 -8.68 6.72
C PRO A 99 -2.26 -10.02 6.48
N GLU A 100 -1.95 -11.03 7.30
CA GLU A 100 -2.51 -12.38 7.19
C GLU A 100 -4.01 -12.41 7.44
N ALA A 101 -4.48 -11.78 8.53
CA ALA A 101 -5.89 -11.76 8.88
C ALA A 101 -6.72 -10.90 7.90
N THR A 102 -6.13 -9.83 7.36
CA THR A 102 -6.76 -9.01 6.34
C THR A 102 -6.85 -9.74 5.00
N ALA A 103 -5.76 -10.40 4.58
CA ALA A 103 -5.73 -11.20 3.36
C ALA A 103 -6.73 -12.36 3.40
N GLU A 104 -6.85 -13.04 4.56
CA GLU A 104 -7.85 -14.08 4.77
C GLU A 104 -9.28 -13.56 4.60
N ARG A 105 -9.60 -12.40 5.19
CA ARG A 105 -10.93 -11.79 5.06
C ARG A 105 -11.26 -11.44 3.60
N ILE A 106 -10.31 -10.88 2.86
CA ILE A 106 -10.48 -10.55 1.44
C ILE A 106 -10.69 -11.83 0.62
N ALA A 107 -9.78 -12.80 0.72
CA ALA A 107 -9.87 -14.04 -0.04
C ALA A 107 -11.15 -14.83 0.27
N SER A 108 -11.53 -14.93 1.55
CA SER A 108 -12.76 -15.61 1.97
C SER A 108 -14.01 -14.93 1.41
N LEU A 109 -14.09 -13.60 1.52
CA LEU A 109 -15.21 -12.85 0.96
C LEU A 109 -15.30 -13.03 -0.55
N SER A 110 -14.20 -12.82 -1.28
CA SER A 110 -14.18 -12.89 -2.74
C SER A 110 -14.51 -14.28 -3.27
N THR A 111 -13.93 -15.33 -2.68
CA THR A 111 -14.15 -16.72 -3.13
C THR A 111 -15.53 -17.26 -2.74
N SER A 112 -16.21 -16.68 -1.73
CA SER A 112 -17.57 -17.08 -1.33
C SER A 112 -18.60 -16.95 -2.47
N PHE A 113 -18.32 -16.14 -3.48
CA PHE A 113 -19.19 -15.95 -4.65
C PHE A 113 -19.05 -17.04 -5.72
N TYR A 114 -18.07 -17.94 -5.62
CA TYR A 114 -17.78 -18.91 -6.68
C TYR A 114 -18.97 -19.82 -7.00
N ALA A 115 -19.66 -20.34 -5.97
CA ALA A 115 -20.82 -21.21 -6.18
C ALA A 115 -21.93 -20.52 -6.99
N ALA A 116 -22.25 -19.27 -6.63
CA ALA A 116 -23.24 -18.48 -7.35
C ALA A 116 -22.78 -18.08 -8.75
N PHE A 117 -21.48 -17.87 -8.97
CA PHE A 117 -20.91 -17.66 -10.29
C PHE A 117 -21.07 -18.91 -11.15
N LYS A 118 -20.68 -20.09 -10.64
CA LYS A 118 -20.81 -21.37 -11.35
C LYS A 118 -22.24 -21.68 -11.79
N GLU A 119 -23.24 -21.42 -10.94
CA GLU A 119 -24.66 -21.60 -11.28
C GLU A 119 -25.12 -20.75 -12.49
N GLN A 120 -24.44 -19.64 -12.78
CA GLN A 120 -24.74 -18.76 -13.92
C GLN A 120 -24.07 -19.22 -15.23
N HIS A 121 -23.19 -20.22 -15.18
CA HIS A 121 -22.46 -20.76 -16.33
C HIS A 121 -22.81 -22.25 -16.59
N PRO A 122 -24.10 -22.59 -16.81
CA PRO A 122 -24.52 -23.97 -16.95
C PRO A 122 -23.99 -24.60 -18.25
N GLY A 123 -23.39 -25.79 -18.14
CA GLY A 123 -22.90 -26.57 -19.28
C GLY A 123 -21.56 -26.11 -19.84
N GLU A 124 -20.91 -25.13 -19.22
CA GLU A 124 -19.51 -24.81 -19.45
C GLU A 124 -18.61 -25.75 -18.65
N ASP A 125 -17.38 -25.92 -19.12
CA ASP A 125 -16.34 -26.70 -18.44
C ASP A 125 -15.96 -26.04 -17.10
N GLU A 126 -15.89 -26.82 -16.02
CA GLU A 126 -15.70 -26.27 -14.67
C GLU A 126 -14.35 -25.56 -14.51
N ALA A 127 -13.28 -26.07 -15.12
CA ALA A 127 -11.97 -25.42 -15.10
C ALA A 127 -12.01 -24.06 -15.82
N THR A 128 -12.72 -23.98 -16.95
CA THR A 128 -12.90 -22.74 -17.70
C THR A 128 -13.70 -21.69 -16.91
N VAL A 129 -14.76 -22.13 -16.21
CA VAL A 129 -15.59 -21.26 -15.34
C VAL A 129 -14.75 -20.75 -14.17
N LEU A 130 -13.96 -21.62 -13.55
CA LEU A 130 -13.06 -21.25 -12.45
C LEU A 130 -12.03 -20.22 -12.90
N THR A 131 -11.31 -20.43 -14.00
CA THR A 131 -10.33 -19.46 -14.51
C THR A 131 -11.00 -18.10 -14.76
N SER A 132 -12.17 -18.08 -15.40
CA SER A 132 -12.91 -16.84 -15.66
C SER A 132 -13.33 -16.12 -14.37
N PHE A 133 -13.71 -16.89 -13.34
CA PHE A 133 -14.04 -16.37 -12.02
C PHE A 133 -12.82 -15.74 -11.33
N ILE A 134 -11.70 -16.46 -11.29
CA ILE A 134 -10.44 -16.00 -10.69
C ILE A 134 -9.97 -14.71 -11.37
N GLU A 135 -9.93 -14.68 -12.70
CA GLU A 135 -9.55 -13.47 -13.45
C GLU A 135 -10.43 -12.26 -13.09
N THR A 136 -11.74 -12.48 -12.97
CA THR A 136 -12.70 -11.42 -12.65
C THR A 136 -12.45 -10.86 -11.25
N ILE A 137 -12.35 -11.72 -10.24
CA ILE A 137 -12.15 -11.25 -8.86
C ILE A 137 -10.74 -10.68 -8.66
N SER A 138 -9.70 -11.25 -9.27
CA SER A 138 -8.33 -10.75 -9.20
C SER A 138 -8.22 -9.36 -9.80
N SER A 139 -8.86 -9.09 -10.95
CA SER A 139 -8.88 -7.76 -11.55
C SER A 139 -9.57 -6.73 -10.65
N GLY A 140 -10.70 -7.10 -10.02
CA GLY A 140 -11.40 -6.24 -9.07
C GLY A 140 -10.56 -5.93 -7.82
N ILE A 141 -9.88 -6.94 -7.28
CA ILE A 141 -9.00 -6.82 -6.11
C ILE A 141 -7.79 -5.95 -6.43
N GLU A 142 -7.11 -6.17 -7.56
CA GLU A 142 -5.95 -5.37 -7.99
C GLU A 142 -6.33 -3.89 -8.13
N LYS A 143 -7.47 -3.62 -8.77
CA LYS A 143 -7.98 -2.25 -8.89
C LYS A 143 -8.27 -1.63 -7.53
N GLY A 144 -9.03 -2.33 -6.68
CA GLY A 144 -9.39 -1.82 -5.36
C GLY A 144 -8.18 -1.59 -4.46
N PHE A 145 -7.17 -2.46 -4.55
CA PHE A 145 -5.92 -2.31 -3.81
C PHE A 145 -5.12 -1.10 -4.28
N GLY A 146 -5.01 -0.89 -5.60
CA GLY A 146 -4.38 0.30 -6.18
C GLY A 146 -5.08 1.59 -5.74
N GLU A 147 -6.41 1.66 -5.86
CA GLU A 147 -7.20 2.82 -5.44
C GLU A 147 -7.06 3.10 -3.92
N ALA A 148 -7.09 2.05 -3.09
CA ALA A 148 -6.89 2.19 -1.65
C ALA A 148 -5.48 2.70 -1.32
N ARG A 149 -4.44 2.20 -2.01
CA ARG A 149 -3.07 2.66 -1.83
C ARG A 149 -2.90 4.13 -2.24
N ASP A 150 -3.44 4.52 -3.39
CA ASP A 150 -3.38 5.91 -3.87
C ASP A 150 -4.03 6.89 -2.87
N ILE A 151 -5.16 6.49 -2.28
CA ILE A 151 -5.81 7.28 -1.22
C ILE A 151 -4.87 7.42 -0.02
N LEU A 152 -4.27 6.33 0.46
CA LEU A 152 -3.38 6.34 1.62
C LEU A 152 -2.08 7.10 1.35
N GLU A 153 -1.55 7.05 0.13
CA GLU A 153 -0.41 7.87 -0.30
C GLU A 153 -0.78 9.36 -0.30
N GLY A 154 -1.94 9.71 -0.84
CA GLY A 154 -2.44 11.08 -0.83
C GLY A 154 -2.70 11.65 0.57
N LEU A 155 -2.91 10.77 1.56
CA LEU A 155 -3.03 11.12 2.98
C LEU A 155 -1.67 11.20 3.71
N ASP A 156 -0.56 10.86 3.05
CA ASP A 156 0.80 10.84 3.61
C ASP A 156 0.92 9.92 4.84
N VAL A 157 0.21 8.78 4.83
CA VAL A 157 0.19 7.81 5.95
C VAL A 157 0.96 6.52 5.66
N LEU A 158 1.57 6.40 4.48
CA LEU A 158 2.34 5.21 4.07
C LEU A 158 3.78 5.19 4.65
N GLU A 159 3.94 5.69 5.87
CA GLU A 159 5.23 5.72 6.57
C GLU A 159 5.43 4.49 7.46
N GLY A 160 6.69 4.22 7.82
CA GLY A 160 7.04 3.10 8.69
C GLY A 160 6.73 1.74 8.05
N GLY A 161 6.03 0.87 8.78
CA GLY A 161 5.64 -0.47 8.33
C GLY A 161 4.35 -0.52 7.51
N ILE A 162 3.61 0.57 7.38
CA ILE A 162 2.26 0.56 6.78
C ILE A 162 2.33 0.17 5.31
N ALA A 163 3.25 0.75 4.54
CA ALA A 163 3.41 0.43 3.13
C ALA A 163 3.76 -1.06 2.92
N SER A 164 4.68 -1.60 3.73
CA SER A 164 5.07 -3.01 3.65
C SER A 164 3.95 -3.96 4.07
N ASP A 165 3.19 -3.62 5.11
CA ASP A 165 2.07 -4.44 5.57
C ASP A 165 0.95 -4.49 4.53
N ILE A 166 0.71 -3.36 3.84
CA ILE A 166 -0.20 -3.27 2.70
C ILE A 166 0.29 -4.17 1.58
N ASP A 167 1.55 -4.03 1.15
CA ASP A 167 2.14 -4.84 0.07
C ASP A 167 2.10 -6.35 0.40
N GLN A 168 2.43 -6.72 1.64
CA GLN A 168 2.34 -8.10 2.12
C GLN A 168 0.89 -8.61 2.12
N THR A 169 -0.09 -7.76 2.46
CA THR A 169 -1.50 -8.13 2.39
C THR A 169 -1.89 -8.50 0.97
N PHE A 170 -1.44 -7.72 -0.03
CA PHE A 170 -1.73 -8.01 -1.44
C PHE A 170 -1.12 -9.33 -1.89
N GLU A 171 0.17 -9.54 -1.60
CA GLU A 171 0.86 -10.79 -1.92
C GLU A 171 0.12 -12.00 -1.34
N LEU A 172 -0.26 -11.93 -0.06
CA LEU A 172 -1.00 -13.00 0.62
C LEU A 172 -2.40 -13.21 0.03
N VAL A 173 -3.08 -12.17 -0.44
CA VAL A 173 -4.36 -12.34 -1.16
C VAL A 173 -4.14 -13.12 -2.45
N GLN A 174 -3.14 -12.76 -3.25
CA GLN A 174 -2.85 -13.45 -4.50
C GLN A 174 -2.49 -14.93 -4.26
N GLU A 175 -1.69 -15.22 -3.23
CA GLU A 175 -1.38 -16.59 -2.81
C GLU A 175 -2.63 -17.38 -2.41
N LYS A 176 -3.53 -16.77 -1.65
CA LYS A 176 -4.78 -17.41 -1.22
C LYS A 176 -5.74 -17.68 -2.39
N LEU A 177 -5.81 -16.78 -3.37
CA LEU A 177 -6.60 -17.00 -4.58
C LEU A 177 -6.04 -18.14 -5.42
N ALA A 178 -4.71 -18.20 -5.60
CA ALA A 178 -4.06 -19.31 -6.29
C ALA A 178 -4.27 -20.65 -5.54
N ALA A 179 -4.20 -20.64 -4.21
CA ALA A 179 -4.48 -21.82 -3.40
C ALA A 179 -5.95 -22.28 -3.53
N PHE A 180 -6.90 -21.35 -3.58
CA PHE A 180 -8.30 -21.66 -3.82
C PHE A 180 -8.51 -22.27 -5.22
N GLU A 181 -7.92 -21.68 -6.26
CA GLU A 181 -7.99 -22.22 -7.63
C GLU A 181 -7.45 -23.66 -7.68
N ALA A 182 -6.26 -23.90 -7.12
CA ALA A 182 -5.67 -25.23 -7.06
C ALA A 182 -6.55 -26.23 -6.28
N MET A 183 -7.15 -25.82 -5.16
CA MET A 183 -8.06 -26.66 -4.37
C MET A 183 -9.29 -27.08 -5.19
N ILE A 184 -9.87 -26.17 -5.98
CA ILE A 184 -11.06 -26.47 -6.78
C ILE A 184 -10.69 -27.40 -7.95
N LEU A 185 -9.56 -27.16 -8.64
CA LEU A 185 -9.09 -28.03 -9.72
C LEU A 185 -8.81 -29.46 -9.24
N ASP A 186 -8.14 -29.60 -8.09
CA ASP A 186 -7.89 -30.91 -7.47
C ASP A 186 -9.20 -31.65 -7.16
N MET A 187 -10.18 -30.96 -6.56
CA MET A 187 -11.51 -31.54 -6.32
C MET A 187 -12.23 -31.98 -7.60
N ASN A 188 -12.09 -31.24 -8.71
CA ASN A 188 -12.70 -31.60 -9.99
C ASN A 188 -12.10 -32.91 -10.55
N GLU A 189 -10.78 -33.07 -10.49
CA GLU A 189 -10.11 -34.30 -10.95
C GLU A 189 -10.56 -35.54 -10.14
N PHE A 190 -10.79 -35.40 -8.84
CA PHE A 190 -11.35 -36.48 -8.02
C PHE A 190 -12.77 -36.85 -8.44
N THR A 191 -13.65 -35.88 -8.67
CA THR A 191 -15.05 -36.16 -9.06
C THR A 191 -15.17 -36.85 -10.41
N GLU A 192 -14.36 -36.46 -11.40
CA GLU A 192 -14.35 -37.11 -12.72
C GLU A 192 -13.85 -38.57 -12.63
N SER A 193 -12.90 -38.84 -11.73
CA SER A 193 -12.36 -40.19 -11.53
C SER A 193 -13.35 -41.16 -10.88
N GLU A 194 -14.23 -40.69 -9.99
CA GLU A 194 -15.28 -41.52 -9.36
C GLU A 194 -16.41 -41.84 -10.35
N GLU A 195 -16.87 -40.88 -11.15
CA GLU A 195 -17.91 -41.14 -12.17
C GLU A 195 -17.46 -42.13 -13.24
N MET A 196 -16.18 -42.15 -13.60
CA MET A 196 -15.64 -43.14 -14.56
C MET A 196 -15.50 -44.56 -13.98
N LEU A 197 -15.46 -44.72 -12.66
CA LEU A 197 -15.40 -46.03 -12.02
C LEU A 197 -16.78 -46.68 -11.85
N ASP A 198 -17.84 -45.85 -11.84
CA ASP A 198 -19.23 -46.28 -11.69
C ASP A 198 -20.01 -46.39 -13.03
N ALA A 199 -19.40 -46.03 -14.16
CA ALA A 199 -19.97 -46.11 -15.52
C ALA A 199 -19.57 -47.39 -16.29
#